data_AF-A0A9C6XAV0-F1
#
_entry.id   AF-A0A9C6XAV0-F1
#
_cell.length_a   1.000
_cell.length_b   1.000
_cell.length_c   1.000
_cell.angle_alpha   90.00
_cell.angle_beta   90.00
_cell.angle_gamma   90.00
#
_symmetry.space_group_name_H-M   'P 1'
#
loop_
_entity.id
_entity.type
_entity.pdbx_description
1 polymer ?
#
loop_
_entity_poly.entity_id
_entity_poly.type
_entity_poly.pdbx_seq_one_letter_code
_entity_poly.pdbx_strand_id
1 'polypeptide(L)'
;PARTSSRPPFLDDILRQCDVKDQESLDSCLYHVLNSIRPFLPEGIPEWHIPPLEPMVIKGVSLNQGGGNTRIRAMFKDLKVSGLSNYIITYVKSSPADYKFTIGLQFPKLHTKGEYTIFGNLLLIPIKGQGPFWADFKNVTADSYNWLDVQHLVGSAGPGRLHLSQTKTDFAIDKVQLRLEHLFNDDEFLGES
;
A
#
# COMPACT_ATOMS: atom_id res chain seq x y z
N PRO A 1 32.36 -13.18 -10.28
CA PRO A 1 31.80 -12.41 -11.42
C PRO A 1 30.80 -11.36 -10.93
N ALA A 2 31.22 -10.09 -10.90
CA ALA A 2 30.40 -8.96 -10.50
C ALA A 2 29.24 -8.78 -11.49
N ARG A 3 27.99 -8.85 -11.02
CA ARG A 3 26.83 -8.41 -11.81
C ARG A 3 26.85 -6.89 -11.81
N THR A 4 27.39 -6.30 -12.88
CA THR A 4 27.08 -4.92 -13.25
C THR A 4 25.58 -4.86 -13.56
N SER A 5 24.79 -4.48 -12.55
CA SER A 5 23.39 -4.10 -12.74
C SER A 5 23.39 -2.76 -13.46
N SER A 6 23.41 -2.81 -14.79
CA SER A 6 23.11 -1.63 -15.61
C SER A 6 21.63 -1.32 -15.39
N ARG A 7 21.36 -0.23 -14.67
CA ARG A 7 20.02 0.34 -14.51
C ARG A 7 19.41 0.54 -15.91
N PRO A 8 18.14 0.17 -16.14
CA PRO A 8 17.49 0.40 -17.43
C PRO A 8 17.58 1.89 -17.80
N PRO A 9 17.89 2.25 -19.07
CA PRO A 9 18.05 3.65 -19.47
C PRO A 9 16.85 4.55 -19.12
N PHE A 10 15.64 3.99 -19.17
CA PHE A 10 14.42 4.74 -18.85
C PHE A 10 14.32 5.13 -17.36
N LEU A 11 14.92 4.36 -16.45
CA LEU A 11 14.89 4.62 -15.02
C LEU A 11 15.72 5.86 -14.64
N ASP A 12 16.79 6.12 -15.39
CA ASP A 12 17.64 7.30 -15.21
C ASP A 12 16.95 8.58 -15.70
N ASP A 13 16.11 8.48 -16.73
CA ASP A 13 15.27 9.60 -17.19
C ASP A 13 14.12 9.91 -16.22
N ILE A 14 13.62 8.90 -15.50
CA ILE A 14 12.54 9.05 -14.50
C ILE A 14 13.06 9.65 -13.19
N LEU A 15 14.20 9.16 -12.71
CA LEU A 15 14.86 9.75 -11.54
C LEU A 15 15.66 10.96 -11.98
N ARG A 16 14.95 12.04 -12.32
CA ARG A 16 15.58 13.37 -12.33
C ARG A 16 16.31 13.53 -11.00
N GLN A 17 17.53 14.05 -11.04
CA GLN A 17 18.20 14.49 -9.82
C GLN A 17 17.28 15.53 -9.16
N CYS A 18 16.64 15.17 -8.05
CA CYS A 18 15.83 16.11 -7.31
C CYS A 18 16.76 17.10 -6.61
N ASP A 19 16.51 18.39 -6.81
CA ASP A 19 17.14 19.41 -5.99
C ASP A 19 16.51 19.33 -4.58
N VAL A 20 17.36 19.20 -3.57
CA VAL A 20 16.98 19.08 -2.16
C VAL A 20 17.26 20.36 -1.37
N LYS A 21 17.62 21.46 -2.05
CA LYS A 21 17.92 22.75 -1.41
C LYS A 21 16.72 23.35 -0.69
N ASP A 22 15.54 23.22 -1.30
CA ASP A 22 14.31 23.83 -0.82
C ASP A 22 13.11 22.91 -1.02
N GLN A 23 12.05 23.19 -0.28
CA GLN A 23 10.83 22.40 -0.28
C GLN A 23 10.12 22.43 -1.64
N GLU A 24 10.03 23.58 -2.31
CA GLU A 24 9.27 23.72 -3.55
C GLU A 24 9.87 22.88 -4.68
N SER A 25 11.20 22.93 -4.81
CA SER A 25 11.97 22.13 -5.76
C SER A 25 11.79 20.63 -5.50
N LEU A 26 11.85 20.21 -4.24
CA LEU A 26 11.73 18.80 -3.88
C LEU A 26 10.28 18.28 -4.03
N ASP A 27 9.28 19.07 -3.63
CA ASP A 27 7.86 18.73 -3.78
C ASP A 27 7.50 18.52 -5.25
N SER A 28 7.93 19.45 -6.11
CA SER A 28 7.74 19.36 -7.56
C SER A 28 8.44 18.13 -8.15
N CYS A 29 9.69 17.88 -7.75
CA CYS A 29 10.42 16.71 -8.23
C CYS A 29 9.73 15.39 -7.84
N LEU A 30 9.36 15.24 -6.57
CA LEU A 30 8.68 14.05 -6.07
C LEU A 30 7.32 13.83 -6.75
N TYR A 31 6.56 14.91 -6.98
CA TYR A 31 5.31 14.85 -7.75
C TYR A 31 5.55 14.32 -9.18
N HIS A 32 6.59 14.79 -9.86
CA HIS A 32 6.96 14.30 -11.18
C HIS A 32 7.42 12.86 -11.18
N VAL A 33 8.25 12.45 -10.21
CA VAL A 33 8.69 11.05 -10.07
C VAL A 33 7.49 10.13 -9.91
N LEU A 34 6.55 10.44 -9.01
CA LEU A 34 5.34 9.65 -8.82
C LEU A 34 4.56 9.49 -10.13
N ASN A 35 4.29 10.58 -10.85
CA ASN A 35 3.59 10.50 -12.13
C ASN A 35 4.34 9.68 -13.19
N SER A 36 5.67 9.83 -13.26
CA SER A 36 6.51 9.13 -14.23
C SER A 36 6.58 7.63 -13.99
N ILE A 37 6.50 7.19 -12.73
CA ILE A 37 6.58 5.76 -12.39
C ILE A 37 5.23 5.05 -12.56
N ARG A 38 4.12 5.80 -12.53
CA ARG A 38 2.75 5.25 -12.59
C ARG A 38 2.54 4.22 -13.71
N PRO A 39 3.01 4.41 -14.95
CA PRO A 39 2.79 3.45 -16.04
C PRO A 39 3.45 2.09 -15.81
N PHE A 40 4.46 2.02 -14.95
CA PHE A 40 5.25 0.81 -14.69
C PHE A 40 4.75 0.05 -13.47
N LEU A 41 3.98 0.69 -12.60
CA LEU A 41 3.44 0.07 -11.39
C LEU A 41 2.55 -1.17 -11.63
N PRO A 42 1.77 -1.27 -12.73
CA PRO A 42 1.01 -2.49 -13.00
C PRO A 42 1.88 -3.75 -13.02
N GLU A 43 3.05 -3.68 -13.66
CA GLU A 43 4.01 -4.79 -13.78
C GLU A 43 5.07 -4.80 -12.66
N GLY A 44 5.19 -3.68 -11.94
CA GLY A 44 6.20 -3.48 -10.90
C GLY A 44 7.51 -2.90 -11.45
N ILE A 45 8.41 -2.55 -10.53
CA ILE A 45 9.75 -2.02 -10.85
C ILE A 45 10.75 -2.84 -10.02
N PRO A 46 11.20 -4.01 -10.51
CA PRO A 46 12.06 -4.93 -9.78
C PRO A 46 13.38 -4.30 -9.30
N GLU A 47 13.94 -3.38 -10.07
CA GLU A 47 15.17 -2.64 -9.75
C GLU A 47 15.03 -1.80 -8.47
N TRP A 48 13.80 -1.42 -8.13
CA TRP A 48 13.47 -0.68 -6.91
C TRP A 48 12.71 -1.53 -5.89
N HIS A 49 12.64 -2.84 -6.11
CA HIS A 49 11.90 -3.77 -5.27
C HIS A 49 10.40 -3.41 -5.13
N ILE A 50 9.85 -2.72 -6.13
CA ILE A 50 8.42 -2.44 -6.21
C ILE A 50 7.76 -3.64 -6.90
N PRO A 51 6.89 -4.40 -6.20
CA PRO A 51 6.18 -5.51 -6.82
C PRO A 51 5.12 -5.01 -7.82
N PRO A 52 4.57 -5.89 -8.66
CA PRO A 52 3.37 -5.58 -9.44
C PRO A 52 2.25 -5.05 -8.53
N LEU A 53 1.60 -3.98 -8.94
CA LEU A 53 0.46 -3.40 -8.24
C LEU A 53 -0.89 -3.73 -8.89
N GLU A 54 -0.90 -4.47 -10.01
CA GLU A 54 -2.11 -4.90 -10.73
C GLU A 54 -2.07 -6.38 -11.15
N PRO A 55 -2.44 -7.33 -10.27
CA PRO A 55 -2.74 -7.13 -8.86
C PRO A 55 -1.49 -7.18 -7.97
N MET A 56 -1.51 -6.41 -6.89
CA MET A 56 -0.61 -6.63 -5.76
C MET A 56 -1.03 -7.89 -5.00
N VAL A 57 -0.08 -8.80 -4.80
CA VAL A 57 -0.30 -10.05 -4.05
C VAL A 57 0.17 -9.90 -2.61
N ILE A 58 -0.73 -10.10 -1.64
CA ILE A 58 -0.42 -10.11 -0.21
C ILE A 58 -0.69 -11.51 0.34
N LYS A 59 0.35 -12.17 0.84
CA LYS A 59 0.28 -13.59 1.27
C LYS A 59 -0.70 -13.82 2.41
N GLY A 60 -0.77 -12.89 3.35
CA GLY A 60 -1.78 -12.96 4.39
C GLY A 60 -1.85 -11.74 5.29
N VAL A 61 -3.05 -11.49 5.78
CA VAL A 61 -3.37 -10.42 6.72
C VAL A 61 -4.21 -11.02 7.84
N SER A 62 -3.96 -10.62 9.08
CA SER A 62 -4.77 -11.03 10.22
C SER A 62 -5.29 -9.79 10.92
N LEU A 63 -6.61 -9.73 11.08
CA LEU A 63 -7.31 -8.69 11.82
C LEU A 63 -7.82 -9.29 13.13
N ASN A 64 -7.47 -8.64 14.23
CA ASN A 64 -8.02 -8.93 15.54
C ASN A 64 -8.70 -7.67 16.03
N GLN A 65 -10.02 -7.67 16.07
CA GLN A 65 -10.80 -6.56 16.62
C GLN A 65 -11.67 -7.05 17.76
N GLY A 66 -11.80 -6.25 18.82
CA GLY A 66 -12.68 -6.58 19.91
C GLY A 66 -12.49 -5.74 21.16
N GLY A 67 -13.50 -5.80 22.02
CA GLY A 67 -13.64 -5.11 23.30
C GLY A 67 -14.99 -5.47 23.91
N GLY A 68 -15.05 -5.68 25.23
CA GLY A 68 -16.26 -6.17 25.90
C GLY A 68 -16.71 -7.53 25.35
N ASN A 69 -17.96 -7.60 24.89
CA ASN A 69 -18.57 -8.85 24.38
C ASN A 69 -18.29 -9.12 22.90
N THR A 70 -17.67 -8.20 22.16
CA THR A 70 -17.30 -8.42 20.75
C THR A 70 -15.85 -8.83 20.65
N ARG A 71 -15.59 -9.96 20.01
CA ARG A 71 -14.23 -10.42 19.69
C ARG A 71 -14.25 -11.15 18.36
N ILE A 72 -13.65 -10.54 17.36
CA ILE A 72 -13.60 -11.05 15.99
C ILE A 72 -12.14 -11.24 15.61
N ARG A 73 -11.82 -12.45 15.15
CA ARG A 73 -10.58 -12.73 14.44
C ARG A 73 -10.91 -13.06 12.99
N ALA A 74 -10.31 -12.32 12.08
CA ALA A 74 -10.36 -12.59 10.65
C ALA A 74 -8.94 -12.81 10.12
N MET A 75 -8.77 -13.84 9.31
CA MET A 75 -7.53 -14.14 8.62
C MET A 75 -7.83 -14.16 7.13
N PHE A 76 -6.99 -13.49 6.36
CA PHE A 76 -7.08 -13.44 4.91
C PHE A 76 -5.80 -14.00 4.31
N LYS A 77 -5.92 -14.72 3.20
CA LYS A 77 -4.80 -15.32 2.47
C LYS A 77 -4.93 -15.09 0.98
N ASP A 78 -3.78 -15.10 0.31
CA ASP A 78 -3.67 -15.00 -1.15
C ASP A 78 -4.45 -13.80 -1.73
N LEU A 79 -4.39 -12.68 -1.01
CA LEU A 79 -5.04 -11.45 -1.38
C LEU A 79 -4.48 -10.93 -2.69
N LYS A 80 -5.37 -10.57 -3.61
CA LYS A 80 -5.06 -9.88 -4.85
C LYS A 80 -5.78 -8.54 -4.82
N VAL A 81 -5.01 -7.45 -4.77
CA VAL A 81 -5.52 -6.08 -4.74
C VAL A 81 -5.25 -5.43 -6.09
N SER A 82 -6.28 -4.92 -6.74
CA SER A 82 -6.23 -4.20 -8.02
C SER A 82 -6.75 -2.77 -7.86
N GLY A 83 -6.32 -1.88 -8.75
CA GLY A 83 -6.64 -0.45 -8.77
C GLY A 83 -5.60 0.44 -8.06
N LEU A 84 -4.54 -0.14 -7.49
CA LEU A 84 -3.47 0.59 -6.81
C LEU A 84 -2.67 1.49 -7.75
N SER A 85 -2.49 1.09 -9.02
CA SER A 85 -1.76 1.89 -10.00
C SER A 85 -2.56 3.11 -10.49
N ASN A 86 -3.87 3.13 -10.28
CA ASN A 86 -4.78 4.21 -10.71
C ASN A 86 -4.91 5.32 -9.67
N TYR A 87 -3.89 5.52 -8.83
CA TYR A 87 -3.90 6.56 -7.82
C TYR A 87 -3.84 7.95 -8.43
N ILE A 88 -4.45 8.90 -7.73
CA ILE A 88 -4.39 10.34 -7.98
C ILE A 88 -3.57 10.96 -6.85
N ILE A 89 -2.59 11.78 -7.19
CA ILE A 89 -1.80 12.51 -6.20
C ILE A 89 -2.63 13.73 -5.77
N THR A 90 -2.96 13.82 -4.48
CA THR A 90 -3.71 14.97 -3.95
C THR A 90 -2.77 16.07 -3.49
N TYR A 91 -1.64 15.71 -2.88
CA TYR A 91 -0.57 16.64 -2.53
C TYR A 91 0.76 15.92 -2.30
N VAL A 92 1.85 16.69 -2.39
CA VAL A 92 3.20 16.29 -1.94
C VAL A 92 3.73 17.43 -1.08
N LYS A 93 4.30 17.10 0.07
CA LYS A 93 4.96 18.07 0.97
C LYS A 93 6.21 17.47 1.55
N SER A 94 7.34 18.15 1.45
CA SER A 94 8.62 17.69 1.93
C SER A 94 9.23 18.67 2.93
N SER A 95 10.09 18.15 3.79
CA SER A 95 11.01 18.93 4.60
C SER A 95 12.41 18.37 4.34
N PRO A 96 13.18 19.00 3.42
CA PRO A 96 14.55 18.57 3.15
C PRO A 96 15.44 18.61 4.40
N ALA A 97 15.24 19.63 5.25
CA ALA A 97 16.00 19.80 6.50
C ALA A 97 15.72 18.67 7.51
N ASP A 98 14.48 18.19 7.58
CA ASP A 98 14.08 17.11 8.49
C ASP A 98 14.16 15.71 7.86
N TYR A 99 14.57 15.61 6.60
CA TYR A 99 14.56 14.36 5.82
C TYR A 99 13.19 13.66 5.82
N LYS A 100 12.12 14.42 5.63
CA LYS A 100 10.74 13.90 5.65
C LYS A 100 9.99 14.29 4.40
N PHE A 101 9.01 13.48 4.02
CA PHE A 101 8.01 13.87 3.04
C PHE A 101 6.67 13.19 3.30
N THR A 102 5.59 13.88 2.95
CA THR A 102 4.22 13.41 3.05
C THR A 102 3.60 13.40 1.66
N ILE A 103 2.93 12.30 1.32
CA ILE A 103 2.23 12.15 0.06
C ILE A 103 0.76 11.85 0.37
N GLY A 104 -0.13 12.66 -0.18
CA GLY A 104 -1.55 12.37 -0.23
C GLY A 104 -1.90 11.65 -1.53
N LEU A 105 -2.56 10.51 -1.41
CA LEU A 105 -3.02 9.70 -2.53
C LEU A 105 -4.53 9.46 -2.42
N GLN A 106 -5.21 9.41 -3.56
CA GLN A 106 -6.58 8.95 -3.68
C GLN A 106 -6.66 7.78 -4.67
N PHE A 107 -7.37 6.73 -4.28
CA PHE A 107 -7.67 5.57 -5.12
C PHE A 107 -9.18 5.56 -5.40
N PRO A 108 -9.62 5.87 -6.64
CA PRO A 108 -11.04 5.95 -6.97
C PRO A 108 -11.79 4.63 -6.73
N LYS A 109 -11.14 3.52 -7.06
CA LYS A 109 -11.66 2.17 -6.84
C LYS A 109 -10.50 1.21 -6.57
N LEU A 110 -10.60 0.44 -5.49
CA LEU A 110 -9.79 -0.74 -5.25
C LEU A 110 -10.69 -1.97 -5.26
N HIS A 111 -10.21 -3.05 -5.84
CA HIS A 111 -10.85 -4.36 -5.80
C HIS A 111 -9.91 -5.36 -5.15
N THR A 112 -10.39 -6.06 -4.13
CA THR A 112 -9.63 -7.09 -3.43
C THR A 112 -10.37 -8.40 -3.50
N LYS A 113 -9.65 -9.49 -3.75
CA LYS A 113 -10.19 -10.86 -3.63
C LYS A 113 -9.16 -11.79 -2.99
N GLY A 114 -9.63 -12.87 -2.38
CA GLY A 114 -8.78 -13.89 -1.78
C GLY A 114 -9.60 -14.88 -0.97
N GLU A 115 -8.93 -15.57 -0.05
CA GLU A 115 -9.56 -16.50 0.88
C GLU A 115 -9.65 -15.85 2.27
N TYR A 116 -10.76 -16.08 2.98
CA TYR A 116 -10.95 -15.63 4.35
C TYR A 116 -11.24 -16.79 5.30
N THR A 117 -10.93 -16.57 6.56
CA THR A 117 -11.41 -17.38 7.69
C THR A 117 -11.75 -16.42 8.80
N ILE A 118 -12.99 -16.43 9.27
CA ILE A 118 -13.47 -15.59 10.36
C ILE A 118 -14.02 -16.46 11.48
N PHE A 119 -13.70 -16.09 12.71
CA PHE A 119 -14.30 -16.70 13.89
C PHE A 119 -14.34 -15.73 15.05
N GLY A 120 -15.36 -15.85 15.89
CA GLY A 120 -15.51 -15.03 17.07
C GLY A 120 -16.97 -14.81 17.44
N ASN A 121 -17.21 -13.77 18.23
CA ASN A 121 -18.55 -13.36 18.61
C ASN A 121 -18.73 -11.88 18.25
N LEU A 122 -19.82 -11.58 17.55
CA LEU A 122 -20.34 -10.22 17.43
C LEU A 122 -21.45 -10.06 18.46
N LEU A 123 -21.17 -9.33 19.54
CA LEU A 123 -22.03 -9.28 20.72
C LEU A 123 -22.32 -10.68 21.28
N LEU A 124 -23.53 -11.22 21.01
CA LEU A 124 -23.97 -12.55 21.45
C LEU A 124 -24.03 -13.56 20.30
N ILE A 125 -23.79 -13.13 19.07
CA ILE A 125 -23.92 -13.98 17.88
C ILE A 125 -22.54 -14.60 17.57
N PRO A 126 -22.40 -15.92 17.65
CA PRO A 126 -21.18 -16.59 17.21
C PRO A 126 -21.07 -16.47 15.70
N ILE A 127 -19.96 -15.94 15.22
CA ILE A 127 -19.63 -15.86 13.80
C ILE A 127 -18.56 -16.90 13.51
N LYS A 128 -18.81 -17.70 12.48
CA LYS A 128 -17.82 -18.60 11.89
C LYS A 128 -18.07 -18.65 10.39
N GLY A 129 -17.01 -18.58 9.61
CA GLY A 129 -17.08 -18.69 8.17
C GLY A 129 -15.70 -18.83 7.57
N GLN A 130 -15.61 -19.49 6.43
CA GLN A 130 -14.39 -19.59 5.65
C GLN A 130 -14.75 -19.81 4.19
N GLY A 131 -13.92 -19.29 3.30
CA GLY A 131 -14.11 -19.45 1.87
C GLY A 131 -13.57 -18.27 1.09
N PRO A 132 -13.96 -18.14 -0.18
CA PRO A 132 -13.58 -17.01 -1.00
C PRO A 132 -14.32 -15.74 -0.55
N PHE A 133 -13.67 -14.60 -0.75
CA PHE A 133 -14.30 -13.30 -0.60
C PHE A 133 -13.85 -12.34 -1.69
N TRP A 134 -14.64 -11.27 -1.85
CA TRP A 134 -14.19 -10.07 -2.54
C TRP A 134 -14.68 -8.82 -1.83
N ALA A 135 -13.95 -7.73 -2.00
CA ALA A 135 -14.29 -6.41 -1.50
C ALA A 135 -13.99 -5.33 -2.53
N ASP A 136 -14.95 -4.45 -2.77
CA ASP A 136 -14.78 -3.21 -3.54
C ASP A 136 -14.71 -2.02 -2.56
N PHE A 137 -13.62 -1.25 -2.64
CA PHE A 137 -13.44 -0.01 -1.90
C PHE A 137 -13.55 1.16 -2.88
N LYS A 138 -14.34 2.17 -2.56
CA LYS A 138 -14.48 3.38 -3.39
C LYS A 138 -13.94 4.59 -2.64
N ASN A 139 -13.27 5.48 -3.38
CA ASN A 139 -12.67 6.72 -2.87
C ASN A 139 -11.82 6.50 -1.61
N VAL A 140 -10.82 5.63 -1.70
CA VAL A 140 -9.87 5.46 -0.59
C VAL A 140 -8.88 6.62 -0.63
N THR A 141 -8.68 7.33 0.47
CA THR A 141 -7.58 8.29 0.61
C THR A 141 -6.49 7.71 1.51
N ALA A 142 -5.24 8.06 1.22
CA ALA A 142 -4.09 7.64 1.99
C ALA A 142 -3.16 8.84 2.20
N ASP A 143 -2.89 9.16 3.46
CA ASP A 143 -1.88 10.13 3.87
C ASP A 143 -0.65 9.36 4.36
N SER A 144 0.40 9.35 3.53
CA SER A 144 1.64 8.62 3.79
C SER A 144 2.73 9.57 4.29
N TYR A 145 3.14 9.38 5.54
CA TYR A 145 4.22 10.10 6.21
C TYR A 145 5.49 9.25 6.13
N ASN A 146 6.56 9.83 5.57
CA ASN A 146 7.78 9.11 5.25
C ASN A 146 9.00 9.82 5.86
N TRP A 147 9.89 9.03 6.45
CA TRP A 147 11.15 9.46 7.04
C TRP A 147 12.31 8.85 6.28
N LEU A 148 13.32 9.65 6.01
CA LEU A 148 14.53 9.26 5.30
C LEU A 148 15.74 9.37 6.23
N ASP A 149 16.69 8.46 6.07
CA ASP A 149 18.01 8.53 6.67
C ASP A 149 19.08 8.51 5.57
N VAL A 150 20.25 9.09 5.85
CA VAL A 150 21.40 9.03 4.94
C VAL A 150 22.29 7.86 5.34
N GLN A 151 22.36 6.83 4.50
CA GLN A 151 23.27 5.70 4.67
C GLN A 151 24.55 5.94 3.86
N HIS A 152 25.68 6.00 4.55
CA HIS A 152 26.99 6.00 3.91
C HIS A 152 27.46 4.58 3.66
N LEU A 153 27.95 4.31 2.44
CA LEU A 153 28.59 3.04 2.14
C LEU A 153 29.91 2.95 2.90
N VAL A 154 30.06 1.91 3.73
CA VAL A 154 31.27 1.67 4.52
C VAL A 154 32.50 1.66 3.58
N GLY A 155 33.49 2.50 3.88
CA GLY A 155 34.72 2.61 3.09
C GLY A 155 34.62 3.48 1.83
N SER A 156 33.51 4.19 1.60
CA SER A 156 33.34 5.10 0.47
C SER A 156 33.33 6.56 0.93
N ALA A 157 34.18 7.42 0.36
CA ALA A 157 34.09 8.87 0.50
C ALA A 157 33.00 9.49 -0.41
N GLY A 158 32.18 8.65 -1.04
CA GLY A 158 31.15 9.04 -1.99
C GLY A 158 29.87 9.59 -1.32
N PRO A 159 28.93 10.12 -2.13
CA PRO A 159 27.67 10.64 -1.63
C PRO A 159 26.89 9.53 -0.89
N GLY A 160 26.27 9.90 0.23
CA GLY A 160 25.38 9.01 0.97
C GLY A 160 24.14 8.65 0.14
N ARG A 161 23.51 7.52 0.49
CA ARG A 161 22.25 7.08 -0.12
C ARG A 161 21.09 7.41 0.80
N LEU A 162 20.04 8.02 0.26
CA LEU A 162 18.79 8.17 0.99
C LEU A 162 18.14 6.79 1.14
N HIS A 163 17.79 6.46 2.37
CA HIS A 163 17.10 5.24 2.75
C HIS A 163 15.77 5.61 3.38
N LEU A 164 14.68 5.02 2.91
CA LEU A 164 13.37 5.15 3.54
C LEU A 164 13.37 4.36 4.85
N SER A 165 13.57 5.06 5.97
CA SER A 165 13.74 4.46 7.30
C SER A 165 12.40 4.12 7.94
N GLN A 166 11.37 4.91 7.67
CA GLN A 166 10.03 4.66 8.18
C GLN A 166 8.96 5.20 7.24
N THR A 167 7.83 4.47 7.18
CA THR A 167 6.59 4.94 6.58
C THR A 167 5.45 4.67 7.54
N LYS A 168 4.61 5.68 7.76
CA LYS A 168 3.30 5.56 8.42
C LYS A 168 2.25 6.01 7.43
N THR A 169 1.21 5.22 7.23
CA THR A 169 0.11 5.59 6.34
C THR A 169 -1.21 5.56 7.08
N ASP A 170 -1.93 6.67 7.03
CA ASP A 170 -3.29 6.77 7.53
C ASP A 170 -4.26 6.67 6.34
N PHE A 171 -5.25 5.79 6.44
CA PHE A 171 -6.22 5.55 5.37
C PHE A 171 -7.62 6.00 5.80
N ALA A 172 -8.37 6.60 4.87
CA ALA A 172 -9.82 6.78 5.00
C ALA A 172 -10.53 6.12 3.82
N ILE A 173 -11.68 5.53 4.10
CA ILE A 173 -12.44 4.73 3.13
C ILE A 173 -13.89 5.22 3.15
N ASP A 174 -14.36 5.76 2.03
CA ASP A 174 -15.73 6.28 1.94
C ASP A 174 -16.77 5.17 1.90
N LYS A 175 -16.54 4.14 1.06
CA LYS A 175 -17.50 3.06 0.86
C LYS A 175 -16.81 1.72 0.64
N VAL A 176 -17.35 0.70 1.32
CA VAL A 176 -16.97 -0.70 1.17
C VAL A 176 -18.18 -1.51 0.72
N GLN A 177 -17.98 -2.37 -0.26
CA GLN A 177 -18.88 -3.48 -0.59
C GLN A 177 -18.10 -4.76 -0.38
N LEU A 178 -18.59 -5.65 0.48
CA LEU A 178 -17.91 -6.88 0.86
C LEU A 178 -18.87 -8.04 0.61
N ARG A 179 -18.35 -9.12 0.04
CA ARG A 179 -19.05 -10.41 -0.04
C ARG A 179 -18.17 -11.50 0.53
N LEU A 180 -18.70 -12.20 1.52
CA LEU A 180 -18.09 -13.38 2.15
C LEU A 180 -18.94 -14.59 1.75
N GLU A 181 -18.40 -15.50 0.94
CA GLU A 181 -19.12 -16.75 0.64
C GLU A 181 -19.08 -17.67 1.86
N HIS A 182 -20.11 -18.49 2.08
CA HIS A 182 -20.18 -19.48 3.16
C HIS A 182 -20.06 -18.93 4.59
N LEU A 183 -20.46 -17.69 4.80
CA LEU A 183 -20.60 -17.14 6.15
C LEU A 183 -21.71 -17.90 6.88
N PHE A 184 -21.51 -18.21 8.17
CA PHE A 184 -22.42 -19.02 8.98
C PHE A 184 -22.62 -20.47 8.50
N ASN A 185 -21.71 -21.00 7.68
CA ASN A 185 -21.84 -22.32 7.03
C ASN A 185 -23.12 -22.45 6.18
N ASP A 186 -23.46 -21.41 5.43
CA ASP A 186 -24.63 -21.37 4.53
C ASP A 186 -25.99 -21.44 5.28
N ASP A 187 -26.02 -21.02 6.55
CA ASP A 187 -27.28 -20.80 7.26
C ASP A 187 -28.03 -19.61 6.63
N GLU A 188 -29.07 -19.93 5.84
CA GLU A 188 -29.89 -18.95 5.11
C GLU A 188 -30.47 -17.85 6.01
N PHE A 189 -30.75 -18.14 7.29
CA PHE A 189 -31.32 -17.14 8.21
C PHE A 189 -30.31 -16.09 8.67
N LEU A 190 -29.01 -16.40 8.63
CA LEU A 190 -27.94 -15.50 9.07
C LEU A 190 -27.13 -14.91 7.90
N GLY A 191 -27.25 -15.48 6.69
CA GLY A 191 -26.51 -15.07 5.49
C GLY A 191 -27.07 -13.86 4.73
N GLU A 192 -28.34 -13.48 4.92
CA GLU A 192 -29.02 -12.42 4.15
C GLU A 192 -29.06 -11.03 4.82
N SER A 193 -28.22 -10.77 5.84
CA SER A 193 -28.24 -9.48 6.58
C SER A 193 -27.28 -8.41 6.02
#